data_AF-A0A3A8KIC8-F1
#
_entry.id   AF-A0A3A8KIC8-F1
#
_cell.length_a   1.000
_cell.length_b   1.000
_cell.length_c   1.000
_cell.angle_alpha   90.00
_cell.angle_beta   90.00
_cell.angle_gamma   90.00
#
_symmetry.space_group_name_H-M   'P 1'
#
loop_
_entity.id
_entity.type
_entity.pdbx_description
1 polymer ?
#
loop_
_entity_poly.entity_id
_entity_poly.type
_entity_poly.pdbx_seq_one_letter_code
_entity_poly.pdbx_strand_id
1 'polypeptide(L)'
;MSLRYRLAGLLCALSFLTSCEPPPEVELDSQVLVTRPQEQPLYLKTDTVWATDAIPVCWENPTGADAAARAWTRDAVEQSWASVSGIQFSGWGTCPTSPFIPFPGLRIRINDEGPHTKGLGSALLALRPGMVLNFTFNNWSTSCQSRLEYCIRAIAVHEFGHALGFAHEQNRPDRPSTCNDVQGTNGNSVLGPYDAFSVMNYCNPWWNNDGELSALDVEGAQLVYGATRTGFAATWATSNIGDGPIANAWLDADLDGDGRGEVLQAFNNNGALGFIVYRWNGSAMTRAWATSNIGQGSNAVAWLINDVDGDGRDEVVQAFNISGRLGFNVYRWNGSGLVQLWGTPNIGQGSGAVAWLSSDVDGDGRDEIVQAFNNTNGALGFIIYRWNGSGLVQLWGTPNIGQGSTAVAWRTGDVDGDGRQEIIQAFNNNGALGFIVYRWNGSGLVQLWTTSNVGQGSNAVAWLIADVDGDGRDELVQSFQNTATDGLGFILYRWNGGLQPAWTTRDSGQGWRAVSWKSADVDGDGRQELIQAWDNNGTLGLTVYRWNGSRLMTQFRKANTGYGSGAVGWFARDLDGDGRAELLQGWNNNGALGFIHYRYGP
;
A
#
# COMPACT_ATOMS: atom_id res chain seq x y z
N MET A 1 64.25 29.39 -32.75
CA MET A 1 63.97 29.93 -34.09
C MET A 1 62.46 29.85 -34.31
N SER A 2 61.78 31.00 -34.33
CA SER A 2 60.38 31.29 -34.75
C SER A 2 59.25 30.27 -34.46
N LEU A 3 58.37 30.51 -33.48
CA LEU A 3 57.09 31.26 -33.52
C LEU A 3 55.86 30.46 -34.01
N ARG A 4 54.88 30.26 -33.11
CA ARG A 4 53.43 30.62 -33.19
C ARG A 4 52.57 29.62 -32.40
N TYR A 5 51.82 30.10 -31.40
CA TYR A 5 50.36 30.02 -31.30
C TYR A 5 49.85 30.87 -30.11
N ARG A 6 48.70 31.53 -30.33
CA ARG A 6 48.03 32.57 -29.52
C ARG A 6 47.35 31.96 -28.28
N LEU A 7 47.66 32.47 -27.07
CA LEU A 7 46.94 33.48 -26.26
C LEU A 7 45.70 32.98 -25.50
N ALA A 8 45.90 32.80 -24.19
CA ALA A 8 44.94 32.68 -23.09
C ALA A 8 45.33 33.71 -21.99
N GLY A 9 44.39 34.03 -21.08
CA GLY A 9 44.61 34.84 -19.86
C GLY A 9 44.13 36.29 -20.03
N LEU A 10 43.08 36.80 -19.35
CA LEU A 10 42.68 36.86 -17.93
C LEU A 10 43.47 37.88 -17.08
N LEU A 11 42.69 38.74 -16.39
CA LEU A 11 42.97 39.66 -15.27
C LEU A 11 43.76 40.96 -15.52
N CYS A 12 43.13 42.10 -15.23
CA CYS A 12 43.21 42.80 -13.93
C CYS A 12 42.74 44.26 -14.08
N ALA A 13 41.94 44.80 -13.15
CA ALA A 13 41.94 46.24 -12.88
C ALA A 13 41.42 46.56 -11.48
N LEU A 14 42.23 47.33 -10.76
CA LEU A 14 42.07 47.85 -9.41
C LEU A 14 41.09 49.02 -9.31
N SER A 15 40.59 49.17 -8.08
CA SER A 15 39.86 50.25 -7.44
C SER A 15 40.49 51.65 -7.47
N PHE A 16 39.64 52.69 -7.53
CA PHE A 16 39.87 54.00 -6.88
C PHE A 16 38.56 54.55 -6.29
N LEU A 17 38.68 55.08 -5.07
CA LEU A 17 37.64 55.68 -4.22
C LEU A 17 37.33 57.13 -4.62
N THR A 18 36.05 57.49 -4.70
CA THR A 18 35.53 58.83 -4.37
C THR A 18 34.11 58.71 -3.82
N SER A 19 33.84 59.51 -2.79
CA SER A 19 32.60 59.63 -2.01
C SER A 19 31.32 59.84 -2.83
N CYS A 20 30.22 59.23 -2.39
CA CYS A 20 28.86 59.70 -2.65
C CYS A 20 27.98 59.47 -1.41
N GLU A 21 27.27 60.53 -1.02
CA GLU A 21 26.16 60.51 -0.08
C GLU A 21 25.10 59.47 -0.48
N PRO A 22 24.36 58.90 0.49
CA PRO A 22 23.20 58.06 0.16
C PRO A 22 22.11 58.93 -0.50
N PRO A 23 21.51 58.49 -1.62
CA PRO A 23 20.35 59.16 -2.21
C PRO A 23 19.14 59.03 -1.26
N PRO A 24 18.20 59.99 -1.31
CA PRO A 24 17.04 60.01 -0.41
C PRO A 24 16.11 58.83 -0.69
N GLU A 25 15.45 58.37 0.37
CA GLU A 25 14.37 57.38 0.33
C GLU A 25 13.34 57.78 -0.74
N VAL A 26 13.16 56.90 -1.73
CA VAL A 26 12.01 56.94 -2.61
C VAL A 26 10.94 56.10 -1.93
N GLU A 27 9.92 56.77 -1.39
CA GLU A 27 8.63 56.15 -1.08
C GLU A 27 8.14 55.45 -2.36
N LEU A 28 8.21 54.13 -2.37
CA LEU A 28 7.54 53.30 -3.36
C LEU A 28 6.05 53.37 -3.07
N ASP A 29 5.40 54.25 -3.83
CA ASP A 29 3.96 54.30 -4.05
C ASP A 29 3.39 52.88 -4.12
N SER A 30 2.42 52.63 -3.24
CA SER A 30 1.74 51.36 -3.05
C SER A 30 1.07 50.93 -4.36
N GLN A 31 1.80 50.17 -5.18
CA GLN A 31 1.17 49.41 -6.25
C GLN A 31 0.23 48.41 -5.61
N VAL A 32 -1.04 48.59 -5.95
CA VAL A 32 -2.16 47.70 -5.66
C VAL A 32 -1.76 46.28 -6.03
N LEU A 33 -1.31 45.52 -5.03
CA LEU A 33 -1.48 44.08 -5.02
C LEU A 33 -2.99 43.87 -5.01
N VAL A 34 -3.54 43.53 -6.18
CA VAL A 34 -4.82 42.84 -6.23
C VAL A 34 -4.57 41.49 -5.57
N THR A 35 -4.67 41.47 -4.24
CA THR A 35 -4.84 40.26 -3.47
C THR A 35 -6.15 39.64 -3.96
N ARG A 36 -6.05 38.51 -4.66
CA ARG A 36 -7.22 37.64 -4.80
C ARG A 36 -7.69 37.32 -3.39
N PRO A 37 -8.96 37.56 -3.03
CA PRO A 37 -9.47 37.09 -1.76
C PRO A 37 -9.36 35.57 -1.77
N GLN A 38 -8.90 35.02 -0.66
CA GLN A 38 -8.92 33.60 -0.39
C GLN A 38 -10.40 33.19 -0.25
N GLU A 39 -10.95 32.56 -1.28
CA GLU A 39 -12.35 32.13 -1.38
C GLU A 39 -12.49 30.71 -0.79
N GLN A 40 -13.65 30.35 -0.22
CA GLN A 40 -13.74 29.40 0.92
C GLN A 40 -14.82 28.28 0.82
N PRO A 41 -15.15 27.57 -0.25
CA PRO A 41 -16.38 26.75 -0.60
C PRO A 41 -17.64 26.24 0.24
N LEU A 42 -17.64 25.67 1.48
CA LEU A 42 -18.78 24.87 2.07
C LEU A 42 -19.70 25.54 3.15
N TYR A 43 -20.97 25.12 3.34
CA TYR A 43 -21.79 25.58 4.50
C TYR A 43 -21.56 24.77 5.79
N LEU A 44 -20.68 25.26 6.66
CA LEU A 44 -20.21 24.54 7.86
C LEU A 44 -20.99 24.89 9.14
N LYS A 45 -21.17 23.90 10.00
CA LYS A 45 -21.55 24.07 11.42
C LYS A 45 -20.31 23.99 12.32
N THR A 46 -19.67 25.14 12.57
CA THR A 46 -18.31 25.25 13.14
C THR A 46 -18.15 24.66 14.54
N ASP A 47 -19.20 24.67 15.36
CA ASP A 47 -19.23 24.14 16.73
C ASP A 47 -19.36 22.61 16.78
N THR A 48 -19.48 21.95 15.62
CA THR A 48 -19.62 20.49 15.50
C THR A 48 -18.50 19.85 14.69
N VAL A 49 -17.47 20.60 14.29
CA VAL A 49 -16.28 20.02 13.66
C VAL A 49 -15.66 18.98 14.61
N TRP A 50 -15.22 17.84 14.08
CA TRP A 50 -14.56 16.83 14.88
C TRP A 50 -13.22 17.34 15.40
N ALA A 51 -12.94 17.11 16.68
CA ALA A 51 -11.66 17.48 17.29
C ALA A 51 -10.50 16.55 16.89
N THR A 52 -10.82 15.47 16.18
CA THR A 52 -9.89 14.43 15.73
C THR A 52 -10.24 14.07 14.30
N ASP A 53 -9.21 13.86 13.49
CA ASP A 53 -9.38 13.48 12.08
C ASP A 53 -9.68 11.98 11.94
N ALA A 54 -9.38 11.16 12.95
CA ALA A 54 -9.80 9.76 13.02
C ALA A 54 -11.21 9.66 13.65
N ILE A 55 -12.19 9.26 12.84
CA ILE A 55 -13.60 9.17 13.23
C ILE A 55 -14.02 7.69 13.22
N PRO A 56 -14.16 7.06 14.40
CA PRO A 56 -14.67 5.70 14.48
C PRO A 56 -16.12 5.63 13.97
N VAL A 57 -16.45 4.58 13.23
CA VAL A 57 -17.79 4.29 12.71
C VAL A 57 -18.16 2.85 13.00
N CYS A 58 -19.45 2.54 13.16
CA CYS A 58 -19.90 1.17 13.37
C CYS A 58 -21.34 0.96 12.90
N TRP A 59 -21.72 -0.30 12.68
CA TRP A 59 -23.07 -0.71 12.29
C TRP A 59 -23.88 -1.20 13.49
N GLU A 60 -25.07 -0.66 13.73
CA GLU A 60 -25.94 -1.11 14.82
C GLU A 60 -26.57 -2.49 14.56
N ASN A 61 -26.82 -2.82 13.30
CA ASN A 61 -27.56 -4.03 12.89
C ASN A 61 -27.02 -4.68 11.59
N PRO A 62 -25.70 -4.90 11.45
CA PRO A 62 -25.15 -5.52 10.24
C PRO A 62 -25.59 -6.98 10.12
N THR A 63 -25.81 -7.45 8.90
CA THR A 63 -26.14 -8.83 8.58
C THR A 63 -25.26 -9.36 7.45
N GLY A 64 -25.32 -10.67 7.17
CA GLY A 64 -24.62 -11.23 6.01
C GLY A 64 -25.19 -10.71 4.67
N ALA A 65 -26.47 -10.36 4.62
CA ALA A 65 -27.14 -9.94 3.40
C ALA A 65 -26.78 -8.51 2.96
N ASP A 66 -26.37 -7.65 3.89
CA ASP A 66 -25.98 -6.27 3.63
C ASP A 66 -24.47 -6.06 3.49
N ALA A 67 -23.67 -7.13 3.50
CA ALA A 67 -22.20 -7.05 3.45
C ALA A 67 -21.69 -6.24 2.25
N ALA A 68 -22.21 -6.50 1.05
CA ALA A 68 -21.83 -5.76 -0.16
C ALA A 68 -22.20 -4.27 -0.07
N ALA A 69 -23.40 -3.94 0.41
CA ALA A 69 -23.85 -2.57 0.57
C ALA A 69 -23.05 -1.78 1.62
N ARG A 70 -22.64 -2.43 2.71
CA ARG A 70 -21.73 -1.87 3.71
C ARG A 70 -20.34 -1.62 3.12
N ALA A 71 -19.83 -2.53 2.29
CA ALA A 71 -18.57 -2.34 1.59
C ALA A 71 -18.64 -1.16 0.61
N TRP A 72 -19.69 -1.06 -0.22
CA TRP A 72 -19.90 0.08 -1.12
C TRP A 72 -19.99 1.42 -0.37
N THR A 73 -20.63 1.42 0.80
CA THR A 73 -20.71 2.61 1.66
C THR A 73 -19.33 3.03 2.14
N ARG A 74 -18.55 2.08 2.70
CA ARG A 74 -17.18 2.32 3.14
C ARG A 74 -16.32 2.87 2.01
N ASP A 75 -16.29 2.15 0.89
CA ASP A 75 -15.53 2.53 -0.30
C ASP A 75 -15.86 3.95 -0.77
N ALA A 76 -17.15 4.28 -0.90
CA ALA A 76 -17.56 5.58 -1.42
C ALA A 76 -17.10 6.72 -0.52
N VAL A 77 -17.21 6.56 0.80
CA VAL A 77 -16.79 7.57 1.77
C VAL A 77 -15.26 7.69 1.83
N GLU A 78 -14.55 6.57 1.82
CA GLU A 78 -13.08 6.55 1.84
C GLU A 78 -12.49 7.15 0.54
N GLN A 79 -13.13 6.91 -0.62
CA GLN A 79 -12.71 7.45 -1.93
C GLN A 79 -13.20 8.89 -2.20
N SER A 80 -14.04 9.45 -1.32
CA SER A 80 -14.51 10.84 -1.43
C SER A 80 -13.82 11.70 -0.38
N TRP A 81 -14.43 11.83 0.80
CA TRP A 81 -14.01 12.75 1.85
C TRP A 81 -12.65 12.39 2.45
N ALA A 82 -12.40 11.11 2.73
CA ALA A 82 -11.14 10.68 3.35
C ALA A 82 -9.95 10.79 2.39
N SER A 83 -10.18 10.57 1.09
CA SER A 83 -9.11 10.63 0.08
C SER A 83 -8.59 12.04 -0.21
N VAL A 84 -9.38 13.08 0.11
CA VAL A 84 -9.05 14.48 -0.21
C VAL A 84 -8.79 15.35 1.03
N SER A 85 -9.13 14.88 2.23
CA SER A 85 -8.89 15.59 3.49
C SER A 85 -8.02 14.78 4.48
N GLY A 86 -7.72 15.35 5.65
CA GLY A 86 -7.03 14.63 6.74
C GLY A 86 -7.88 13.54 7.42
N ILE A 87 -9.17 13.45 7.09
CA ILE A 87 -10.12 12.55 7.76
C ILE A 87 -9.83 11.09 7.47
N GLN A 88 -10.00 10.25 8.48
CA GLN A 88 -9.99 8.79 8.38
C GLN A 88 -11.21 8.22 9.09
N PHE A 89 -11.91 7.28 8.45
CA PHE A 89 -12.98 6.52 9.08
C PHE A 89 -12.48 5.13 9.44
N SER A 90 -12.79 4.63 10.64
CA SER A 90 -12.28 3.34 11.11
C SER A 90 -13.33 2.56 11.91
N GLY A 91 -13.12 1.25 12.10
CA GLY A 91 -13.95 0.46 13.03
C GLY A 91 -15.27 -0.09 12.47
N TRP A 92 -15.49 -0.06 11.14
CA TRP A 92 -16.63 -0.49 10.30
C TRP A 92 -17.30 -1.87 10.60
N GLY A 93 -17.08 -2.48 11.76
CA GLY A 93 -17.77 -3.65 12.29
C GLY A 93 -19.04 -3.32 13.08
N THR A 94 -19.46 -4.29 13.90
CA THR A 94 -20.68 -4.18 14.71
C THR A 94 -20.48 -3.23 15.89
N CYS A 95 -21.46 -2.34 16.12
CA CYS A 95 -21.38 -1.38 17.21
C CYS A 95 -21.32 -2.07 18.58
N PRO A 96 -20.52 -1.53 19.53
CA PRO A 96 -20.52 -2.00 20.90
C PRO A 96 -21.91 -1.90 21.54
N THR A 97 -22.35 -2.98 22.18
CA THR A 97 -23.64 -3.09 22.88
C THR A 97 -23.55 -2.67 24.35
N SER A 98 -22.33 -2.52 24.89
CA SER A 98 -22.12 -2.13 26.29
C SER A 98 -22.74 -0.75 26.58
N PRO A 99 -23.66 -0.63 27.54
CA PRO A 99 -24.21 0.65 27.96
C PRO A 99 -23.23 1.46 28.82
N PHE A 100 -22.14 0.84 29.29
CA PHE A 100 -21.17 1.45 30.22
C PHE A 100 -19.97 2.09 29.53
N ILE A 101 -19.71 1.75 28.26
CA ILE A 101 -18.61 2.33 27.47
C ILE A 101 -19.24 3.11 26.31
N PRO A 102 -19.23 4.45 26.35
CA PRO A 102 -19.71 5.26 25.22
C PRO A 102 -18.81 5.00 24.01
N PHE A 103 -19.42 4.78 22.84
CA PHE A 103 -18.68 4.64 21.60
C PHE A 103 -18.36 6.05 21.08
N PRO A 104 -17.08 6.43 20.96
CA PRO A 104 -16.66 7.78 20.60
C PRO A 104 -16.70 7.99 19.07
N GLY A 105 -17.80 7.59 18.42
CA GLY A 105 -17.89 7.58 16.97
C GLY A 105 -19.32 7.56 16.42
N LEU A 106 -19.44 7.49 15.11
CA LEU A 106 -20.70 7.48 14.38
C LEU A 106 -21.35 6.08 14.40
N ARG A 107 -22.56 5.99 14.93
CA ARG A 107 -23.39 4.77 14.89
C ARG A 107 -24.35 4.83 13.71
N ILE A 108 -24.22 3.87 12.80
CA ILE A 108 -25.00 3.79 11.56
C ILE A 108 -26.01 2.65 11.68
N ARG A 109 -27.28 2.93 11.42
CA ARG A 109 -28.34 1.92 11.34
C ARG A 109 -28.75 1.72 9.88
N ILE A 110 -28.94 0.45 9.51
CA ILE A 110 -29.50 0.07 8.22
C ILE A 110 -31.02 -0.05 8.40
N ASN A 111 -31.79 0.75 7.68
CA ASN A 111 -33.25 0.69 7.72
C ASN A 111 -33.88 1.13 6.39
N ASP A 112 -35.03 0.56 6.05
CA ASP A 112 -35.74 0.87 4.80
C ASP A 112 -36.59 2.15 4.91
N GLU A 113 -35.91 3.28 5.11
CA GLU A 113 -36.53 4.60 5.17
C GLU A 113 -35.67 5.64 4.43
N GLY A 114 -36.05 6.92 4.47
CA GLY A 114 -35.22 7.98 3.91
C GLY A 114 -33.88 8.06 4.65
N PRO A 115 -32.72 7.95 3.97
CA PRO A 115 -31.42 8.17 4.59
C PRO A 115 -31.33 9.56 5.20
N HIS A 116 -30.70 9.65 6.38
CA HIS A 116 -30.51 10.93 7.07
C HIS A 116 -29.50 10.79 8.23
N THR A 117 -28.93 11.92 8.63
CA THR A 117 -28.29 12.09 9.93
C THR A 117 -29.23 12.77 10.93
N LYS A 118 -29.07 12.48 12.23
CA LYS A 118 -29.84 13.13 13.31
C LYS A 118 -29.21 14.43 13.83
N GLY A 119 -28.14 14.87 13.20
CA GLY A 119 -27.31 16.00 13.60
C GLY A 119 -26.17 16.20 12.61
N LEU A 120 -25.33 17.19 12.87
CA LEU A 120 -24.15 17.49 12.05
C LEU A 120 -22.88 17.26 12.87
N GLY A 121 -21.84 16.73 12.23
CA GLY A 121 -20.51 16.63 12.84
C GLY A 121 -20.50 15.77 14.12
N SER A 122 -19.69 16.21 15.08
CA SER A 122 -19.53 15.60 16.40
C SER A 122 -20.79 15.61 17.27
N ALA A 123 -21.85 16.34 16.90
CA ALA A 123 -23.15 16.24 17.57
C ALA A 123 -23.79 14.85 17.43
N LEU A 124 -23.32 14.05 16.47
CA LEU A 124 -23.77 12.67 16.26
C LEU A 124 -23.28 11.68 17.32
N LEU A 125 -22.23 12.02 18.09
CA LEU A 125 -21.59 11.15 19.09
C LEU A 125 -22.56 10.57 20.14
N ALA A 126 -23.57 11.35 20.53
CA ALA A 126 -24.50 10.97 21.59
C ALA A 126 -25.74 10.19 21.08
N LEU A 127 -25.86 9.99 19.76
CA LEU A 127 -27.11 9.55 19.14
C LEU A 127 -27.09 8.05 18.77
N ARG A 128 -28.21 7.36 18.99
CA ARG A 128 -28.39 5.92 18.72
C ARG A 128 -29.63 5.65 17.85
N PRO A 129 -29.48 5.46 16.54
CA PRO A 129 -28.28 5.73 15.72
C PRO A 129 -28.06 7.23 15.56
N GLY A 130 -26.86 7.63 15.13
CA GLY A 130 -26.57 8.98 14.64
C GLY A 130 -26.91 9.16 13.15
N MET A 131 -26.78 8.09 12.37
CA MET A 131 -27.08 8.06 10.93
C MET A 131 -27.93 6.84 10.57
N VAL A 132 -28.85 7.02 9.62
CA VAL A 132 -29.61 5.94 9.00
C VAL A 132 -29.28 5.89 7.52
N LEU A 133 -28.95 4.69 7.02
CA LEU A 133 -28.76 4.41 5.60
C LEU A 133 -29.77 3.36 5.13
N ASN A 134 -30.18 3.47 3.86
CA ASN A 134 -31.11 2.55 3.24
C ASN A 134 -30.41 1.73 2.15
N PHE A 135 -30.47 0.41 2.28
CA PHE A 135 -29.86 -0.54 1.33
C PHE A 135 -30.89 -1.35 0.54
N THR A 136 -32.18 -1.10 0.74
CA THR A 136 -33.25 -1.88 0.12
C THR A 136 -34.17 -1.05 -0.78
N PHE A 137 -34.41 0.22 -0.41
CA PHE A 137 -35.24 1.16 -1.16
C PHE A 137 -36.64 0.62 -1.51
N ASN A 138 -37.26 -0.17 -0.62
CA ASN A 138 -38.59 -0.74 -0.87
C ASN A 138 -39.69 0.30 -0.61
N ASN A 139 -39.53 1.13 0.41
CA ASN A 139 -40.53 2.12 0.81
C ASN A 139 -40.14 3.58 0.49
N TRP A 140 -38.89 3.83 0.10
CA TRP A 140 -38.38 5.17 -0.21
C TRP A 140 -37.45 5.12 -1.42
N SER A 141 -37.65 6.04 -2.38
CA SER A 141 -36.91 6.12 -3.65
C SER A 141 -36.80 4.77 -4.39
N THR A 142 -37.95 4.14 -4.69
CA THR A 142 -38.00 2.78 -5.27
C THR A 142 -37.29 2.65 -6.62
N SER A 143 -37.03 3.75 -7.33
CA SER A 143 -36.19 3.77 -8.53
C SER A 143 -34.77 3.25 -8.27
N CYS A 144 -34.26 3.42 -7.05
CA CYS A 144 -32.92 2.96 -6.64
C CYS A 144 -32.78 1.44 -6.62
N GLN A 145 -33.87 0.68 -6.58
CA GLN A 145 -33.79 -0.78 -6.70
C GLN A 145 -33.15 -1.24 -8.01
N SER A 146 -33.30 -0.45 -9.09
CA SER A 146 -32.70 -0.75 -10.39
C SER A 146 -31.23 -0.38 -10.51
N ARG A 147 -30.70 0.41 -9.55
CA ARG A 147 -29.34 0.98 -9.54
C ARG A 147 -28.80 1.02 -8.11
N LEU A 148 -28.85 -0.13 -7.45
CA LEU A 148 -28.69 -0.24 -6.00
C LEU A 148 -27.34 0.32 -5.52
N GLU A 149 -26.25 -0.17 -6.11
CA GLU A 149 -24.90 0.26 -5.75
C GLU A 149 -24.70 1.77 -5.96
N TYR A 150 -25.10 2.30 -7.11
CA TYR A 150 -25.01 3.74 -7.41
C TYR A 150 -25.72 4.58 -6.34
N CYS A 151 -26.97 4.23 -6.00
CA CYS A 151 -27.72 4.99 -5.00
C CYS A 151 -27.07 4.90 -3.61
N ILE A 152 -26.61 3.72 -3.21
CA ILE A 152 -25.94 3.52 -1.91
C ILE A 152 -24.69 4.37 -1.83
N ARG A 153 -23.84 4.35 -2.87
CA ARG A 153 -22.60 5.15 -2.92
C ARG A 153 -22.90 6.64 -2.86
N ALA A 154 -23.81 7.15 -3.71
CA ALA A 154 -24.11 8.58 -3.77
C ALA A 154 -24.76 9.11 -2.47
N ILE A 155 -25.66 8.34 -1.86
CA ILE A 155 -26.26 8.67 -0.57
C ILE A 155 -25.21 8.64 0.53
N ALA A 156 -24.35 7.63 0.56
CA ALA A 156 -23.31 7.51 1.57
C ALA A 156 -22.40 8.76 1.58
N VAL A 157 -21.92 9.21 0.42
CA VAL A 157 -21.08 10.41 0.32
C VAL A 157 -21.83 11.63 0.87
N HIS A 158 -23.10 11.81 0.53
CA HIS A 158 -23.93 12.91 1.03
C HIS A 158 -24.10 12.88 2.56
N GLU A 159 -24.54 11.75 3.12
CA GLU A 159 -24.79 11.63 4.56
C GLU A 159 -23.51 11.75 5.38
N PHE A 160 -22.38 11.30 4.83
CA PHE A 160 -21.09 11.51 5.48
C PHE A 160 -20.63 12.96 5.42
N GLY A 161 -21.03 13.75 4.42
CA GLY A 161 -20.85 15.22 4.44
C GLY A 161 -21.53 15.85 5.66
N HIS A 162 -22.76 15.43 5.98
CA HIS A 162 -23.41 15.81 7.23
C HIS A 162 -22.67 15.31 8.48
N ALA A 163 -22.18 14.07 8.45
CA ALA A 163 -21.38 13.53 9.54
C ALA A 163 -20.08 14.30 9.77
N LEU A 164 -19.57 15.01 8.77
CA LEU A 164 -18.42 15.92 8.86
C LEU A 164 -18.77 17.35 9.24
N GLY A 165 -20.05 17.65 9.48
CA GLY A 165 -20.49 18.98 9.94
C GLY A 165 -20.95 19.91 8.82
N PHE A 166 -21.01 19.43 7.58
CA PHE A 166 -21.50 20.23 6.45
C PHE A 166 -23.02 20.18 6.38
N ALA A 167 -23.64 21.35 6.36
CA ALA A 167 -25.06 21.50 6.12
C ALA A 167 -25.35 21.47 4.62
N HIS A 168 -26.63 21.36 4.27
CA HIS A 168 -27.07 21.48 2.89
C HIS A 168 -26.64 22.81 2.26
N GLU A 169 -26.10 22.74 1.05
CA GLU A 169 -25.63 23.91 0.31
C GLU A 169 -26.82 24.82 -0.05
N GLN A 170 -27.98 24.24 -0.36
CA GLN A 170 -29.22 24.99 -0.58
C GLN A 170 -29.81 25.65 0.69
N ASN A 171 -29.24 25.41 1.87
CA ASN A 171 -29.66 26.13 3.07
C ASN A 171 -28.92 27.46 3.25
N ARG A 172 -27.92 27.73 2.40
CA ARG A 172 -27.12 28.95 2.52
C ARG A 172 -27.95 30.22 2.29
N PRO A 173 -27.61 31.32 2.99
CA PRO A 173 -28.26 32.61 2.77
C PRO A 173 -28.02 33.21 1.38
N ASP A 174 -26.92 32.86 0.71
CA ASP A 174 -26.48 33.40 -0.59
C ASP A 174 -26.89 32.53 -1.79
N ARG A 175 -27.73 31.52 -1.58
CA ARG A 175 -28.18 30.63 -2.66
C ARG A 175 -28.96 31.38 -3.76
N PRO A 176 -28.97 30.87 -5.01
CA PRO A 176 -29.85 31.38 -6.06
C PRO A 176 -31.33 31.24 -5.71
N SER A 177 -32.16 32.22 -6.08
CA SER A 177 -33.62 32.19 -5.87
C SER A 177 -34.34 31.05 -6.59
N THR A 178 -33.67 30.40 -7.54
CA THR A 178 -34.14 29.22 -8.25
C THR A 178 -34.04 27.94 -7.43
N CYS A 179 -33.28 27.94 -6.33
CA CYS A 179 -33.06 26.79 -5.48
C CYS A 179 -33.80 26.95 -4.14
N ASN A 180 -34.93 26.25 -3.97
CA ASN A 180 -35.86 26.47 -2.85
C ASN A 180 -36.10 25.23 -1.96
N ASP A 181 -35.36 24.14 -2.16
CA ASP A 181 -35.52 22.87 -1.45
C ASP A 181 -34.79 22.86 -0.08
N VAL A 182 -35.09 23.88 0.74
CA VAL A 182 -34.49 24.08 2.06
C VAL A 182 -34.99 23.04 3.05
N GLN A 183 -34.08 22.31 3.69
CA GLN A 183 -34.44 21.34 4.72
C GLN A 183 -33.28 20.98 5.65
N GLY A 184 -33.58 20.39 6.80
CA GLY A 184 -32.58 19.96 7.77
C GLY A 184 -31.97 21.10 8.58
N THR A 185 -30.84 20.81 9.24
CA THR A 185 -30.13 21.75 10.12
C THR A 185 -29.24 22.69 9.30
N ASN A 186 -29.21 23.98 9.66
CA ASN A 186 -28.35 24.97 9.00
C ASN A 186 -26.94 25.00 9.60
N GLY A 187 -25.96 25.30 8.76
CA GLY A 187 -24.64 25.73 9.20
C GLY A 187 -24.68 27.11 9.86
N ASN A 188 -23.55 27.55 10.40
CA ASN A 188 -23.37 28.90 10.95
C ASN A 188 -22.19 29.65 10.31
N SER A 189 -21.43 28.99 9.45
CA SER A 189 -20.33 29.58 8.71
C SER A 189 -20.47 29.24 7.24
N VAL A 190 -20.71 30.25 6.43
CA VAL A 190 -20.57 30.13 4.99
C VAL A 190 -19.08 30.15 4.69
N LEU A 191 -18.57 29.01 4.28
CA LEU A 191 -17.28 28.96 3.66
C LEU A 191 -17.56 29.24 2.14
N GLY A 192 -16.94 30.28 1.56
CA GLY A 192 -16.79 30.49 0.10
C GLY A 192 -18.03 30.74 -0.73
N PRO A 193 -17.97 30.58 -2.07
CA PRO A 193 -19.11 30.80 -2.96
C PRO A 193 -20.07 29.61 -2.98
N TYR A 194 -21.34 29.85 -3.30
CA TYR A 194 -22.35 28.81 -3.45
C TYR A 194 -21.97 27.79 -4.52
N ASP A 195 -22.01 26.50 -4.16
CA ASP A 195 -21.69 25.41 -5.07
C ASP A 195 -22.93 24.70 -5.63
N ALA A 196 -23.25 24.99 -6.90
CA ALA A 196 -24.35 24.35 -7.60
C ALA A 196 -24.15 22.84 -7.81
N PHE A 197 -22.91 22.35 -7.75
CA PHE A 197 -22.55 20.96 -7.99
C PHE A 197 -22.14 20.22 -6.72
N SER A 198 -22.31 20.82 -5.54
CA SER A 198 -21.97 20.17 -4.30
C SER A 198 -22.78 18.88 -4.14
N VAL A 199 -22.15 17.84 -3.60
CA VAL A 199 -22.86 16.64 -3.15
C VAL A 199 -23.91 17.00 -2.09
N MET A 200 -23.73 18.10 -1.36
CA MET A 200 -24.63 18.62 -0.33
C MET A 200 -25.77 19.48 -0.88
N ASN A 201 -25.94 19.57 -2.21
CA ASN A 201 -26.92 20.43 -2.86
C ASN A 201 -28.04 19.64 -3.57
N TYR A 202 -29.28 19.74 -3.10
CA TYR A 202 -30.42 19.09 -3.77
C TYR A 202 -30.88 19.77 -5.05
N CYS A 203 -30.47 21.02 -5.30
CA CYS A 203 -30.74 21.70 -6.56
C CYS A 203 -29.71 21.36 -7.65
N ASN A 204 -28.77 20.46 -7.36
CA ASN A 204 -27.79 20.01 -8.32
C ASN A 204 -28.48 19.38 -9.55
N PRO A 205 -28.07 19.74 -10.79
CA PRO A 205 -28.59 19.12 -12.02
C PRO A 205 -28.44 17.58 -12.05
N TRP A 206 -27.47 17.06 -11.32
CA TRP A 206 -27.22 15.64 -11.10
C TRP A 206 -27.45 15.31 -9.62
N TRP A 207 -28.26 14.30 -9.33
CA TRP A 207 -28.68 14.00 -7.95
C TRP A 207 -27.47 13.71 -7.05
N ASN A 208 -27.22 14.58 -6.07
CA ASN A 208 -26.03 14.57 -5.20
C ASN A 208 -24.71 14.50 -6.00
N ASN A 209 -24.63 15.16 -7.16
CA ASN A 209 -23.47 15.12 -8.06
C ASN A 209 -23.00 13.69 -8.43
N ASP A 210 -23.93 12.75 -8.56
CA ASP A 210 -23.63 11.32 -8.78
C ASP A 210 -22.77 10.68 -7.67
N GLY A 211 -22.69 11.29 -6.49
CA GLY A 211 -21.84 10.87 -5.39
C GLY A 211 -20.39 11.35 -5.49
N GLU A 212 -20.05 12.19 -6.46
CA GLU A 212 -18.72 12.75 -6.63
C GLU A 212 -18.60 14.09 -5.90
N LEU A 213 -17.49 14.32 -5.20
CA LEU A 213 -17.21 15.63 -4.61
C LEU A 213 -16.90 16.65 -5.72
N SER A 214 -17.52 17.82 -5.66
CA SER A 214 -17.12 18.94 -6.49
C SER A 214 -15.73 19.46 -6.08
N ALA A 215 -15.11 20.30 -6.91
CA ALA A 215 -13.86 20.98 -6.53
C ALA A 215 -14.01 21.83 -5.26
N LEU A 216 -15.20 22.41 -5.04
CA LEU A 216 -15.51 23.23 -3.89
C LEU A 216 -15.78 22.34 -2.65
N ASP A 217 -16.46 21.20 -2.79
CA ASP A 217 -16.57 20.21 -1.70
C ASP A 217 -15.18 19.79 -1.19
N VAL A 218 -14.26 19.49 -2.11
CA VAL A 218 -12.87 19.14 -1.77
C VAL A 218 -12.19 20.27 -1.01
N GLU A 219 -12.13 21.48 -1.56
CA GLU A 219 -11.44 22.60 -0.91
C GLU A 219 -12.06 22.91 0.47
N GLY A 220 -13.38 22.76 0.64
CA GLY A 220 -14.06 22.97 1.91
C GLY A 220 -13.70 21.91 2.95
N ALA A 221 -13.65 20.64 2.55
CA ALA A 221 -13.16 19.57 3.42
C ALA A 221 -11.70 19.80 3.84
N GLN A 222 -10.86 20.25 2.91
CA GLN A 222 -9.44 20.53 3.17
C GLN A 222 -9.22 21.73 4.10
N LEU A 223 -10.09 22.73 4.03
CA LEU A 223 -10.05 23.89 4.92
C LEU A 223 -10.42 23.51 6.36
N VAL A 224 -11.36 22.59 6.54
CA VAL A 224 -11.87 22.19 7.86
C VAL A 224 -10.99 21.12 8.50
N TYR A 225 -10.60 20.11 7.72
CA TYR A 225 -9.92 18.91 8.22
C TYR A 225 -8.48 18.76 7.69
N GLY A 226 -7.94 19.80 7.04
CA GLY A 226 -6.66 19.75 6.38
C GLY A 226 -6.72 18.99 5.04
N ALA A 227 -5.85 19.35 4.10
CA ALA A 227 -5.67 18.56 2.90
C ALA A 227 -5.03 17.21 3.23
N THR A 228 -5.45 16.15 2.52
CA THR A 228 -4.65 14.91 2.49
C THR A 228 -3.27 15.31 2.03
N ARG A 229 -2.28 15.16 2.90
CA ARG A 229 -0.91 15.44 2.51
C ARG A 229 -0.44 14.26 1.68
N THR A 230 -0.41 14.45 0.37
CA THR A 230 -0.13 13.38 -0.59
C THR A 230 1.36 13.29 -0.87
N GLY A 231 2.03 12.27 -0.31
CA GLY A 231 3.31 11.83 -0.84
C GLY A 231 4.24 11.10 0.11
N PHE A 232 5.25 10.45 -0.45
CA PHE A 232 6.40 9.96 0.31
C PHE A 232 7.35 11.10 0.65
N ALA A 233 7.34 11.52 1.91
CA ALA A 233 8.39 12.35 2.48
C ALA A 233 9.39 11.45 3.22
N ALA A 234 10.68 11.74 3.09
CA ALA A 234 11.64 11.20 4.03
C ALA A 234 11.36 11.87 5.38
N THR A 235 10.80 11.11 6.31
CA THR A 235 10.43 11.63 7.62
C THR A 235 11.65 11.71 8.53
N TRP A 236 12.62 10.81 8.33
CA TRP A 236 13.90 10.82 9.03
C TRP A 236 14.94 9.97 8.28
N ALA A 237 16.21 10.18 8.62
CA ALA A 237 17.33 9.35 8.22
C ALA A 237 18.29 9.18 9.40
N THR A 238 18.77 7.96 9.63
CA THR A 238 19.83 7.74 10.63
C THR A 238 21.19 8.08 10.04
N SER A 239 22.03 8.82 10.78
CA SER A 239 23.38 9.20 10.34
C SER A 239 24.33 7.99 10.26
N ASN A 240 24.21 7.02 11.18
CA ASN A 240 24.93 5.74 11.22
C ASN A 240 24.43 4.90 12.42
N ILE A 241 24.08 3.61 12.25
CA ILE A 241 23.64 2.72 13.34
C ILE A 241 24.80 1.88 13.94
N GLY A 242 26.02 2.06 13.43
CA GLY A 242 27.24 1.43 13.94
C GLY A 242 27.50 0.02 13.41
N ASP A 243 26.68 -0.44 12.47
CA ASP A 243 26.79 -1.76 11.83
C ASP A 243 27.34 -1.67 10.41
N GLY A 244 28.02 -2.73 9.98
CA GLY A 244 28.44 -2.85 8.58
C GLY A 244 27.24 -3.16 7.68
N PRO A 245 27.14 -2.59 6.48
CA PRO A 245 25.99 -2.77 5.59
C PRO A 245 26.02 -4.10 4.80
N ILE A 246 27.02 -4.96 5.06
CA ILE A 246 27.22 -6.22 4.36
C ILE A 246 26.26 -7.26 4.93
N ALA A 247 25.39 -7.77 4.08
CA ALA A 247 24.45 -8.83 4.42
C ALA A 247 24.56 -9.96 3.42
N ASN A 248 24.39 -11.19 3.91
CA ASN A 248 24.03 -12.33 3.08
C ASN A 248 22.57 -12.21 2.64
N ALA A 249 21.70 -11.67 3.49
CA ALA A 249 20.32 -11.34 3.18
C ALA A 249 19.80 -10.20 4.06
N TRP A 250 18.93 -9.40 3.46
CA TRP A 250 18.09 -8.41 4.09
C TRP A 250 16.66 -8.91 4.01
N LEU A 251 15.95 -8.91 5.14
CA LEU A 251 14.61 -9.44 5.25
C LEU A 251 13.76 -8.51 6.13
N ASP A 252 12.45 -8.46 5.90
CA ASP A 252 11.48 -7.75 6.74
C ASP A 252 10.36 -8.71 7.19
N ALA A 253 9.96 -8.59 8.44
CA ALA A 253 9.17 -9.60 9.16
C ALA A 253 8.53 -9.02 10.42
N ASP A 254 7.36 -9.51 10.84
CA ASP A 254 6.86 -9.30 12.20
C ASP A 254 7.41 -10.41 13.09
N LEU A 255 8.60 -10.21 13.67
CA LEU A 255 9.33 -11.29 14.33
C LEU A 255 8.75 -11.62 15.71
N ASP A 256 8.08 -10.68 16.37
CA ASP A 256 7.53 -10.88 17.70
C ASP A 256 6.00 -10.83 17.81
N GLY A 257 5.31 -10.63 16.69
CA GLY A 257 3.86 -10.77 16.56
C GLY A 257 3.11 -9.57 17.11
N ASP A 258 3.75 -8.39 17.10
CA ASP A 258 3.14 -7.14 17.58
C ASP A 258 2.40 -6.36 16.48
N GLY A 259 2.39 -6.90 15.26
CA GLY A 259 1.79 -6.31 14.07
C GLY A 259 2.71 -5.33 13.35
N ARG A 260 3.96 -5.14 13.81
CA ARG A 260 4.93 -4.22 13.22
C ARG A 260 6.09 -4.96 12.60
N GLY A 261 6.60 -4.42 11.50
CA GLY A 261 7.78 -4.96 10.84
C GLY A 261 9.09 -4.64 11.56
N GLU A 262 9.90 -5.67 11.76
CA GLU A 262 11.34 -5.57 11.94
C GLU A 262 12.09 -5.70 10.62
N VAL A 263 13.32 -5.18 10.62
CA VAL A 263 14.31 -5.49 9.58
C VAL A 263 15.39 -6.38 10.15
N LEU A 264 15.68 -7.46 9.44
CA LEU A 264 16.70 -8.42 9.77
C LEU A 264 17.86 -8.38 8.78
N GLN A 265 19.06 -8.36 9.32
CA GLN A 265 20.32 -8.52 8.59
C GLN A 265 20.94 -9.88 8.96
N ALA A 266 21.00 -10.80 8.00
CA ALA A 266 21.79 -12.02 8.11
C ALA A 266 23.17 -11.78 7.51
N PHE A 267 24.26 -12.12 8.21
CA PHE A 267 25.62 -11.84 7.71
C PHE A 267 26.62 -12.96 7.99
N ASN A 268 27.67 -13.00 7.17
CA ASN A 268 28.79 -13.91 7.32
C ASN A 268 29.89 -13.29 8.18
N ASN A 269 30.19 -13.92 9.31
CA ASN A 269 31.31 -13.61 10.18
C ASN A 269 32.34 -14.74 10.14
N ASN A 270 33.21 -14.74 9.12
CA ASN A 270 34.25 -15.75 8.92
C ASN A 270 33.74 -17.21 8.92
N GLY A 271 32.58 -17.43 8.29
CA GLY A 271 31.89 -18.71 8.18
C GLY A 271 30.76 -18.89 9.20
N ALA A 272 30.79 -18.17 10.32
CA ALA A 272 29.69 -18.17 11.30
C ALA A 272 28.55 -17.25 10.84
N LEU A 273 27.32 -17.68 11.07
CA LEU A 273 26.13 -16.89 10.80
C LEU A 273 25.88 -15.92 11.95
N GLY A 274 25.92 -14.62 11.64
CA GLY A 274 25.47 -13.56 12.53
C GLY A 274 24.12 -13.00 12.09
N PHE A 275 23.41 -12.39 13.05
CA PHE A 275 22.15 -11.70 12.83
C PHE A 275 22.16 -10.35 13.53
N ILE A 276 21.52 -9.36 12.91
CA ILE A 276 21.14 -8.10 13.53
C ILE A 276 19.66 -7.88 13.26
N VAL A 277 18.90 -7.53 14.29
CA VAL A 277 17.48 -7.18 14.20
C VAL A 277 17.33 -5.71 14.53
N TYR A 278 16.64 -4.99 13.64
CA TYR A 278 16.34 -3.57 13.75
C TYR A 278 14.85 -3.38 13.96
N ARG A 279 14.49 -2.53 14.92
CA ARG A 279 13.12 -2.18 15.26
C ARG A 279 12.93 -0.67 15.33
N TRP A 280 11.74 -0.24 14.94
CA TRP A 280 11.28 1.12 15.12
C TRP A 280 10.98 1.40 16.60
N ASN A 281 11.61 2.45 17.16
CA ASN A 281 11.39 2.83 18.56
C ASN A 281 10.42 4.00 18.75
N GLY A 282 9.69 4.40 17.70
CA GLY A 282 8.87 5.62 17.69
C GLY A 282 9.57 6.85 17.09
N SER A 283 10.87 6.80 16.81
CA SER A 283 11.62 7.94 16.26
C SER A 283 12.73 7.58 15.26
N ALA A 284 13.34 6.41 15.40
CA ALA A 284 14.36 5.90 14.50
C ALA A 284 14.30 4.37 14.44
N MET A 285 14.78 3.80 13.34
CA MET A 285 15.20 2.40 13.34
C MET A 285 16.44 2.24 14.23
N THR A 286 16.38 1.31 15.17
CA THR A 286 17.46 1.03 16.11
C THR A 286 17.73 -0.45 16.23
N ARG A 287 18.95 -0.80 16.61
CA ARG A 287 19.31 -2.20 16.87
C ARG A 287 18.57 -2.70 18.10
N ALA A 288 17.61 -3.62 17.89
CA ALA A 288 16.91 -4.31 18.97
C ALA A 288 17.79 -5.42 19.56
N TRP A 289 18.49 -6.16 18.70
CA TRP A 289 19.33 -7.27 19.10
C TRP A 289 20.38 -7.60 18.03
N ALA A 290 21.49 -8.20 18.44
CA ALA A 290 22.48 -8.74 17.51
C ALA A 290 23.25 -9.93 18.11
N THR A 291 23.67 -10.83 17.24
CA THR A 291 24.72 -11.81 17.53
C THR A 291 25.69 -11.88 16.36
N SER A 292 26.98 -12.04 16.66
CA SER A 292 28.01 -12.30 15.65
C SER A 292 28.13 -13.79 15.30
N ASN A 293 27.44 -14.66 16.05
CA ASN A 293 27.41 -16.09 15.83
C ASN A 293 26.19 -16.73 16.53
N ILE A 294 25.23 -17.25 15.76
CA ILE A 294 24.07 -17.99 16.27
C ILE A 294 24.36 -19.50 16.49
N GLY A 295 25.59 -19.94 16.23
CA GLY A 295 26.01 -21.34 16.32
C GLY A 295 25.82 -22.14 15.01
N GLN A 296 25.48 -21.47 13.90
CA GLN A 296 25.27 -22.07 12.59
C GLN A 296 26.19 -21.45 11.53
N GLY A 297 26.38 -22.14 10.41
CA GLY A 297 27.15 -21.62 9.27
C GLY A 297 26.36 -20.61 8.45
N SER A 298 27.04 -19.61 7.87
CA SER A 298 26.39 -18.50 7.15
C SER A 298 25.91 -18.84 5.73
N ASN A 299 26.26 -20.01 5.20
CA ASN A 299 25.89 -20.40 3.85
C ASN A 299 24.40 -20.70 3.76
N ALA A 300 23.73 -20.12 2.77
CA ALA A 300 22.33 -20.39 2.47
C ALA A 300 22.16 -20.58 0.96
N VAL A 301 21.25 -21.46 0.57
CA VAL A 301 20.72 -21.53 -0.79
C VAL A 301 19.45 -20.68 -0.94
N ALA A 302 18.76 -20.41 0.16
CA ALA A 302 17.66 -19.45 0.24
C ALA A 302 17.45 -18.97 1.69
N TRP A 303 16.88 -17.78 1.80
CA TRP A 303 16.31 -17.20 3.01
C TRP A 303 14.82 -16.99 2.78
N LEU A 304 14.02 -17.40 3.76
CA LEU A 304 12.57 -17.25 3.76
C LEU A 304 12.16 -16.68 5.12
N ILE A 305 11.09 -15.89 5.13
CA ILE A 305 10.49 -15.31 6.34
C ILE A 305 9.01 -15.48 6.22
N ASN A 306 8.37 -16.08 7.21
CA ASN A 306 6.93 -16.35 7.27
C ASN A 306 6.55 -17.05 8.59
N ASP A 307 5.27 -17.08 8.96
CA ASP A 307 4.75 -17.78 10.15
C ASP A 307 4.61 -19.28 9.87
N VAL A 308 5.74 -20.00 9.91
CA VAL A 308 5.78 -21.41 9.52
C VAL A 308 5.17 -22.31 10.57
N ASP A 309 5.10 -21.86 11.83
CA ASP A 309 4.53 -22.66 12.92
C ASP A 309 3.15 -22.24 13.41
N GLY A 310 2.61 -21.14 12.89
CA GLY A 310 1.23 -20.68 13.08
C GLY A 310 1.00 -20.01 14.41
N ASP A 311 2.03 -19.36 14.94
CA ASP A 311 1.97 -18.71 16.24
C ASP A 311 1.75 -17.20 16.18
N GLY A 312 1.56 -16.66 14.96
CA GLY A 312 1.34 -15.26 14.66
C GLY A 312 2.63 -14.46 14.58
N ARG A 313 3.79 -15.11 14.50
CA ARG A 313 5.11 -14.48 14.38
C ARG A 313 5.84 -15.05 13.18
N ASP A 314 6.54 -14.19 12.46
CA ASP A 314 7.35 -14.60 11.35
C ASP A 314 8.65 -15.30 11.85
N GLU A 315 8.87 -16.54 11.42
CA GLU A 315 10.14 -17.23 11.57
C GLU A 315 11.12 -16.90 10.45
N VAL A 316 12.41 -16.94 10.76
CA VAL A 316 13.48 -16.85 9.76
C VAL A 316 13.91 -18.27 9.39
N VAL A 317 13.81 -18.63 8.12
CA VAL A 317 14.21 -19.95 7.63
C VAL A 317 15.43 -19.84 6.72
N GLN A 318 16.48 -20.56 7.10
CA GLN A 318 17.69 -20.75 6.32
C GLN A 318 17.65 -22.13 5.65
N ALA A 319 17.47 -22.17 4.33
CA ALA A 319 17.73 -23.37 3.54
C ALA A 319 19.22 -23.39 3.18
N PHE A 320 19.91 -24.53 3.37
CA PHE A 320 21.35 -24.63 3.09
C PHE A 320 21.74 -25.97 2.45
N ASN A 321 22.95 -26.00 1.89
CA ASN A 321 23.49 -27.15 1.17
C ASN A 321 24.71 -27.73 1.90
N ILE A 322 24.65 -29.03 2.20
CA ILE A 322 25.80 -29.83 2.64
C ILE A 322 26.02 -30.97 1.64
N SER A 323 27.01 -30.82 0.77
CA SER A 323 27.40 -31.84 -0.22
C SER A 323 26.24 -32.37 -1.09
N GLY A 324 25.35 -31.47 -1.50
CA GLY A 324 24.16 -31.74 -2.32
C GLY A 324 22.90 -32.05 -1.51
N ARG A 325 23.00 -32.20 -0.19
CA ARG A 325 21.87 -32.46 0.71
C ARG A 325 21.30 -31.14 1.24
N LEU A 326 19.98 -31.04 1.21
CA LEU A 326 19.25 -29.90 1.74
C LEU A 326 19.12 -30.00 3.26
N GLY A 327 19.60 -28.99 3.96
CA GLY A 327 19.32 -28.77 5.37
C GLY A 327 18.50 -27.49 5.57
N PHE A 328 17.90 -27.39 6.75
CA PHE A 328 17.13 -26.24 7.19
C PHE A 328 17.50 -25.84 8.60
N ASN A 329 17.54 -24.55 8.87
CA ASN A 329 17.46 -23.99 10.22
C ASN A 329 16.25 -23.05 10.26
N VAL A 330 15.46 -23.14 11.32
CA VAL A 330 14.34 -22.24 11.61
C VAL A 330 14.69 -21.47 12.88
N TYR A 331 14.61 -20.15 12.82
CA TYR A 331 14.89 -19.25 13.92
C TYR A 331 13.64 -18.48 14.30
N ARG A 332 13.39 -18.37 15.61
CA ARG A 332 12.26 -17.64 16.17
C ARG A 332 12.73 -16.60 17.16
N TRP A 333 12.02 -15.48 17.25
CA TRP A 333 12.19 -14.53 18.33
C TRP A 333 11.59 -15.06 19.64
N ASN A 334 12.39 -15.09 20.71
CA ASN A 334 11.92 -15.58 22.01
C ASN A 334 11.52 -14.46 23.00
N GLY A 335 11.39 -13.23 22.52
CA GLY A 335 11.16 -12.03 23.32
C GLY A 335 12.44 -11.28 23.73
N SER A 336 13.62 -11.90 23.58
CA SER A 336 14.91 -11.27 23.90
C SER A 336 15.93 -11.30 22.75
N GLY A 337 15.70 -12.14 21.75
CA GLY A 337 16.57 -12.33 20.60
C GLY A 337 16.11 -13.50 19.73
N LEU A 338 16.73 -13.65 18.56
CA LEU A 338 16.55 -14.85 17.73
C LEU A 338 17.25 -16.04 18.36
N VAL A 339 16.56 -17.18 18.38
CA VAL A 339 17.10 -18.48 18.77
C VAL A 339 16.80 -19.50 17.69
N GLN A 340 17.63 -20.54 17.58
CA GLN A 340 17.30 -21.67 16.73
C GLN A 340 16.15 -22.44 17.36
N LEU A 341 14.98 -22.36 16.74
CA LEU A 341 13.82 -23.14 17.12
C LEU A 341 14.01 -24.61 16.74
N TRP A 342 14.51 -24.85 15.53
CA TRP A 342 14.74 -26.18 15.00
C TRP A 342 15.79 -26.16 13.88
N GLY A 343 16.41 -27.31 13.62
CA GLY A 343 17.23 -27.47 12.42
C GLY A 343 17.58 -28.91 12.13
N THR A 344 17.87 -29.18 10.85
CA THR A 344 18.42 -30.45 10.38
C THR A 344 19.48 -30.21 9.31
N PRO A 345 20.62 -30.92 9.35
CA PRO A 345 21.61 -30.86 8.28
C PRO A 345 21.15 -31.60 7.00
N ASN A 346 20.07 -32.39 7.08
CA ASN A 346 19.55 -33.16 5.96
C ASN A 346 18.07 -33.50 6.17
N ILE A 347 17.18 -32.92 5.35
CA ILE A 347 15.74 -33.23 5.34
C ILE A 347 15.41 -34.47 4.47
N GLY A 348 16.41 -35.09 3.84
CA GLY A 348 16.24 -36.23 2.94
C GLY A 348 16.06 -35.84 1.48
N GLN A 349 16.24 -34.56 1.13
CA GLN A 349 16.07 -34.02 -0.22
C GLN A 349 17.34 -33.36 -0.74
N GLY A 350 17.43 -33.18 -2.05
CA GLY A 350 18.52 -32.43 -2.69
C GLY A 350 18.33 -30.92 -2.54
N SER A 351 19.41 -30.14 -2.47
CA SER A 351 19.34 -28.68 -2.29
C SER A 351 19.09 -27.89 -3.58
N GLY A 352 19.00 -28.57 -4.73
CA GLY A 352 18.77 -27.94 -6.03
C GLY A 352 17.33 -27.45 -6.13
N ALA A 353 17.14 -26.17 -6.45
CA ALA A 353 15.84 -25.58 -6.68
C ALA A 353 15.91 -24.63 -7.88
N VAL A 354 14.82 -24.53 -8.62
CA VAL A 354 14.58 -23.45 -9.59
C VAL A 354 13.85 -22.28 -8.95
N ALA A 355 13.14 -22.52 -7.83
CA ALA A 355 12.56 -21.48 -6.98
C ALA A 355 12.34 -21.99 -5.55
N TRP A 356 12.43 -21.05 -4.61
CA TRP A 356 12.00 -21.19 -3.23
C TRP A 356 10.85 -20.20 -3.01
N LEU A 357 9.75 -20.69 -2.47
CA LEU A 357 8.56 -19.88 -2.15
C LEU A 357 8.12 -20.25 -0.74
N SER A 358 7.35 -19.38 -0.09
CA SER A 358 6.73 -19.71 1.18
C SER A 358 5.46 -18.89 1.39
N SER A 359 4.40 -19.58 1.82
CA SER A 359 3.00 -19.09 1.93
C SER A 359 2.12 -20.22 2.47
N ASP A 360 0.93 -19.90 3.00
CA ASP A 360 -0.12 -20.85 3.40
C ASP A 360 -0.77 -21.51 2.17
N VAL A 361 -0.09 -22.51 1.61
CA VAL A 361 -0.50 -23.18 0.37
C VAL A 361 -1.58 -24.22 0.67
N ASP A 362 -1.55 -24.85 1.85
CA ASP A 362 -2.51 -25.87 2.25
C ASP A 362 -3.80 -25.31 2.93
N GLY A 363 -3.76 -24.04 3.35
CA GLY A 363 -4.88 -23.29 3.92
C GLY A 363 -5.13 -23.58 5.40
N ASP A 364 -4.10 -24.02 6.13
CA ASP A 364 -4.22 -24.36 7.55
C ASP A 364 -3.84 -23.21 8.51
N GLY A 365 -3.48 -22.05 7.96
CA GLY A 365 -3.04 -20.88 8.71
C GLY A 365 -1.56 -20.90 9.08
N ARG A 366 -0.77 -21.81 8.51
CA ARG A 366 0.69 -21.85 8.61
C ARG A 366 1.31 -21.75 7.25
N ASP A 367 2.41 -21.02 7.16
CA ASP A 367 3.11 -20.93 5.90
C ASP A 367 3.95 -22.17 5.63
N GLU A 368 3.73 -22.79 4.47
CA GLU A 368 4.60 -23.83 3.96
C GLU A 368 5.85 -23.26 3.31
N ILE A 369 6.87 -24.11 3.16
CA ILE A 369 8.02 -23.86 2.29
C ILE A 369 7.89 -24.73 1.06
N VAL A 370 7.97 -24.11 -0.11
CA VAL A 370 7.86 -24.77 -1.40
C VAL A 370 9.21 -24.75 -2.11
N GLN A 371 9.69 -25.93 -2.47
CA GLN A 371 10.85 -26.14 -3.33
C GLN A 371 10.37 -26.59 -4.71
N ALA A 372 10.45 -25.70 -5.69
CA ALA A 372 10.31 -26.06 -7.10
C ALA A 372 11.69 -26.49 -7.63
N PHE A 373 11.79 -27.61 -8.35
CA PHE A 373 13.08 -28.11 -8.86
C PHE A 373 12.99 -28.69 -10.26
N ASN A 374 14.14 -28.71 -10.94
CA ASN A 374 14.27 -29.27 -12.28
C ASN A 374 14.93 -30.66 -12.21
N ASN A 375 14.30 -31.66 -12.84
CA ASN A 375 14.88 -32.98 -13.03
C ASN A 375 15.65 -33.11 -14.36
N THR A 376 16.39 -34.21 -14.54
CA THR A 376 17.34 -34.42 -15.65
C THR A 376 16.78 -34.21 -17.06
N ASN A 377 15.45 -34.21 -17.24
CA ASN A 377 14.78 -34.02 -18.53
C ASN A 377 13.99 -32.69 -18.65
N GLY A 378 14.22 -31.70 -17.78
CA GLY A 378 13.46 -30.44 -17.80
C GLY A 378 12.10 -30.52 -17.11
N ALA A 379 11.77 -31.68 -16.53
CA ALA A 379 10.51 -31.90 -15.81
C ALA A 379 10.52 -31.15 -14.47
N LEU A 380 9.44 -30.44 -14.20
CA LEU A 380 9.23 -29.71 -12.96
C LEU A 380 8.76 -30.65 -11.85
N GLY A 381 9.52 -30.70 -10.76
CA GLY A 381 9.13 -31.30 -9.51
C GLY A 381 8.83 -30.25 -8.44
N PHE A 382 8.08 -30.67 -7.43
CA PHE A 382 7.78 -29.88 -6.24
C PHE A 382 8.00 -30.71 -4.98
N ILE A 383 8.51 -30.08 -3.94
CA ILE A 383 8.42 -30.57 -2.56
C ILE A 383 7.85 -29.45 -1.71
N ILE A 384 6.87 -29.77 -0.88
CA ILE A 384 6.25 -28.85 0.09
C ILE A 384 6.64 -29.34 1.49
N TYR A 385 7.16 -28.43 2.29
CA TYR A 385 7.53 -28.67 3.68
C TYR A 385 6.59 -27.89 4.59
N ARG A 386 6.11 -28.54 5.65
CA ARG A 386 5.22 -27.96 6.64
C ARG A 386 5.77 -28.19 8.05
N TRP A 387 5.47 -27.27 8.96
CA TRP A 387 5.70 -27.50 10.38
C TRP A 387 4.71 -28.51 10.96
N ASN A 388 5.21 -29.53 11.67
CA ASN A 388 4.35 -30.55 12.30
C ASN A 388 4.11 -30.34 13.80
N GLY A 389 4.48 -29.17 14.33
CA GLY A 389 4.48 -28.86 15.76
C GLY A 389 5.82 -29.10 16.46
N SER A 390 6.78 -29.77 15.81
CA SER A 390 8.12 -30.02 16.36
C SER A 390 9.28 -29.67 15.42
N GLY A 391 9.00 -29.51 14.14
CA GLY A 391 9.98 -29.24 13.11
C GLY A 391 9.37 -29.26 11.71
N LEU A 392 10.15 -28.83 10.71
CA LEU A 392 9.76 -28.97 9.32
C LEU A 392 9.83 -30.44 8.88
N VAL A 393 8.79 -30.89 8.20
CA VAL A 393 8.72 -32.20 7.55
C VAL A 393 8.24 -32.03 6.11
N GLN A 394 8.55 -32.99 5.25
CA GLN A 394 7.94 -33.04 3.93
C GLN A 394 6.44 -33.37 4.08
N LEU A 395 5.60 -32.41 3.72
CA LEU A 395 4.15 -32.59 3.63
C LEU A 395 3.81 -33.42 2.39
N TRP A 396 4.39 -33.05 1.25
CA TRP A 396 4.12 -33.68 -0.04
C TRP A 396 5.27 -33.43 -1.01
N GLY A 397 5.40 -34.28 -2.03
CA GLY A 397 6.28 -33.99 -3.14
C GLY A 397 6.04 -34.87 -4.36
N THR A 398 6.36 -34.34 -5.53
CA THR A 398 6.39 -35.08 -6.79
C THR A 398 7.67 -34.77 -7.55
N PRO A 399 8.33 -35.77 -8.17
CA PRO A 399 9.42 -35.51 -9.11
C PRO A 399 8.90 -34.92 -10.43
N ASN A 400 7.61 -35.03 -10.75
CA ASN A 400 7.08 -34.52 -12.00
C ASN A 400 5.60 -34.17 -11.86
N ILE A 401 5.28 -32.88 -11.99
CA ILE A 401 3.89 -32.38 -12.00
C ILE A 401 3.25 -32.45 -13.40
N GLY A 402 4.00 -32.89 -14.42
CA GLY A 402 3.55 -32.93 -15.82
C GLY A 402 3.87 -31.67 -16.61
N GLN A 403 4.70 -30.77 -16.06
CA GLN A 403 5.04 -29.47 -16.64
C GLN A 403 6.56 -29.26 -16.76
N GLY A 404 6.96 -28.31 -17.61
CA GLY A 404 8.36 -27.91 -17.75
C GLY A 404 8.81 -26.99 -16.62
N SER A 405 10.08 -27.06 -16.21
CA SER A 405 10.61 -26.29 -15.07
C SER A 405 11.01 -24.85 -15.40
N THR A 406 10.97 -24.46 -16.67
CA THR A 406 11.35 -23.11 -17.11
C THR A 406 10.28 -22.11 -16.71
N ALA A 407 10.68 -21.02 -16.07
CA ALA A 407 9.80 -19.92 -15.72
C ALA A 407 10.52 -18.59 -15.96
N VAL A 408 9.75 -17.55 -16.31
CA VAL A 408 10.21 -16.17 -16.24
C VAL A 408 9.94 -15.55 -14.87
N ALA A 409 8.98 -16.10 -14.11
CA ALA A 409 8.73 -15.73 -12.72
C ALA A 409 7.95 -16.82 -11.97
N TRP A 410 8.15 -16.82 -10.65
CA TRP A 410 7.40 -17.62 -9.67
C TRP A 410 6.79 -16.68 -8.63
N ARG A 411 5.51 -16.84 -8.31
CA ARG A 411 4.80 -16.05 -7.28
C ARG A 411 3.87 -16.95 -6.48
N THR A 412 3.50 -16.51 -5.27
CA THR A 412 2.43 -17.07 -4.46
C THR A 412 1.43 -15.98 -4.11
N GLY A 413 0.14 -16.31 -4.11
CA GLY A 413 -0.96 -15.36 -3.84
C GLY A 413 -2.32 -16.07 -3.88
N ASP A 414 -3.30 -15.60 -3.12
CA ASP A 414 -4.69 -16.09 -3.16
C ASP A 414 -5.40 -15.42 -4.35
N VAL A 415 -5.14 -15.94 -5.54
CA VAL A 415 -5.62 -15.29 -6.77
C VAL A 415 -7.09 -15.57 -7.00
N ASP A 416 -7.62 -16.66 -6.47
CA ASP A 416 -8.98 -17.09 -6.74
C ASP A 416 -9.97 -16.91 -5.58
N GLY A 417 -9.48 -16.39 -4.45
CA GLY A 417 -10.25 -15.90 -3.30
C GLY A 417 -10.81 -17.03 -2.43
N ASP A 418 -10.11 -18.16 -2.34
CA ASP A 418 -10.53 -19.29 -1.51
C ASP A 418 -9.85 -19.35 -0.14
N GLY A 419 -8.96 -18.40 0.14
CA GLY A 419 -8.18 -18.30 1.37
C GLY A 419 -6.90 -19.13 1.37
N ARG A 420 -6.56 -19.80 0.27
CA ARG A 420 -5.30 -20.53 0.09
C ARG A 420 -4.42 -19.83 -0.91
N GLN A 421 -3.12 -19.95 -0.70
CA GLN A 421 -2.13 -19.32 -1.56
C GLN A 421 -1.82 -20.25 -2.74
N GLU A 422 -2.14 -19.84 -3.97
CA GLU A 422 -1.74 -20.56 -5.18
C GLU A 422 -0.27 -20.33 -5.52
N ILE A 423 0.35 -21.29 -6.22
CA ILE A 423 1.67 -21.11 -6.83
C ILE A 423 1.51 -20.79 -8.31
N ILE A 424 2.10 -19.70 -8.76
CA ILE A 424 2.00 -19.20 -10.13
C ILE A 424 3.36 -19.32 -10.83
N GLN A 425 3.35 -20.02 -11.96
CA GLN A 425 4.48 -20.12 -12.88
C GLN A 425 4.18 -19.31 -14.15
N ALA A 426 4.85 -18.18 -14.32
CA ALA A 426 4.87 -17.44 -15.59
C ALA A 426 5.97 -18.03 -16.47
N PHE A 427 5.70 -18.29 -17.75
CA PHE A 427 6.70 -18.86 -18.67
C PHE A 427 6.69 -18.22 -20.06
N ASN A 428 7.85 -18.27 -20.74
CA ASN A 428 8.02 -17.79 -22.09
C ASN A 428 7.80 -18.93 -23.10
N ASN A 429 6.80 -18.76 -23.97
CA ASN A 429 6.51 -19.65 -25.08
C ASN A 429 6.77 -18.92 -26.41
N ASN A 430 8.04 -18.84 -26.80
CA ASN A 430 8.49 -18.19 -28.04
C ASN A 430 8.01 -16.72 -28.17
N GLY A 431 8.08 -15.97 -27.07
CA GLY A 431 7.67 -14.58 -26.96
C GLY A 431 6.26 -14.39 -26.40
N ALA A 432 5.39 -15.39 -26.52
CA ALA A 432 4.08 -15.38 -25.87
C ALA A 432 4.22 -15.73 -24.39
N LEU A 433 3.51 -15.00 -23.54
CA LEU A 433 3.44 -15.29 -22.11
C LEU A 433 2.41 -16.38 -21.84
N GLY A 434 2.85 -17.46 -21.21
CA GLY A 434 2.00 -18.50 -20.65
C GLY A 434 2.00 -18.48 -19.12
N PHE A 435 0.99 -19.11 -18.54
CA PHE A 435 0.86 -19.28 -17.10
C PHE A 435 0.47 -20.71 -16.75
N ILE A 436 0.94 -21.17 -15.60
CA ILE A 436 0.44 -22.35 -14.92
C ILE A 436 0.19 -21.94 -13.48
N VAL A 437 -1.01 -22.23 -12.98
CA VAL A 437 -1.41 -21.98 -11.60
C VAL A 437 -1.64 -23.32 -10.93
N TYR A 438 -1.00 -23.52 -9.79
CA TYR A 438 -1.06 -24.73 -9.01
C TYR A 438 -1.74 -24.46 -7.67
N ARG A 439 -2.60 -25.38 -7.24
CA ARG A 439 -3.36 -25.28 -6.00
C ARG A 439 -3.25 -26.55 -5.17
N TRP A 440 -3.30 -26.43 -3.86
CA TRP A 440 -3.49 -27.56 -2.96
C TRP A 440 -4.93 -28.09 -2.97
N ASN A 441 -5.11 -29.38 -3.24
CA ASN A 441 -6.44 -30.02 -3.26
C ASN A 441 -6.83 -30.74 -1.96
N GLY A 442 -6.05 -30.57 -0.88
CA GLY A 442 -6.22 -31.30 0.38
C GLY A 442 -5.33 -32.55 0.51
N SER A 443 -4.70 -33.03 -0.57
CA SER A 443 -3.82 -34.20 -0.55
C SER A 443 -2.48 -33.99 -1.28
N GLY A 444 -2.41 -32.99 -2.13
CA GLY A 444 -1.25 -32.69 -2.96
C GLY A 444 -1.46 -31.44 -3.79
N LEU A 445 -0.38 -30.95 -4.36
CA LEU A 445 -0.42 -29.86 -5.33
C LEU A 445 -0.94 -30.40 -6.67
N VAL A 446 -1.91 -29.70 -7.27
CA VAL A 446 -2.46 -30.01 -8.60
C VAL A 446 -2.40 -28.77 -9.48
N GLN A 447 -2.40 -28.99 -10.79
CA GLN A 447 -2.59 -27.89 -11.73
C GLN A 447 -4.06 -27.45 -11.69
N LEU A 448 -4.29 -26.23 -11.22
CA LEU A 448 -5.61 -25.60 -11.19
C LEU A 448 -5.98 -25.08 -12.59
N TRP A 449 -5.03 -24.40 -13.24
CA TRP A 449 -5.26 -23.78 -14.55
C TRP A 449 -3.96 -23.62 -15.33
N THR A 450 -4.04 -23.60 -16.66
CA THR A 450 -2.90 -23.28 -17.52
C THR A 450 -3.34 -22.62 -18.83
N THR A 451 -2.48 -21.73 -19.35
CA THR A 451 -2.53 -21.29 -20.74
C THR A 451 -1.11 -21.21 -21.31
N SER A 452 -0.96 -21.57 -22.58
CA SER A 452 0.30 -21.37 -23.32
C SER A 452 0.44 -19.96 -23.90
N ASN A 453 -0.63 -19.16 -23.85
CA ASN A 453 -0.66 -17.79 -24.35
C ASN A 453 -1.83 -17.02 -23.74
N VAL A 454 -1.52 -16.00 -22.94
CA VAL A 454 -2.51 -15.09 -22.33
C VAL A 454 -2.80 -13.84 -23.20
N GLY A 455 -2.27 -13.80 -24.43
CA GLY A 455 -2.40 -12.68 -25.36
C GLY A 455 -1.38 -11.55 -25.13
N GLN A 456 -0.36 -11.79 -24.29
CA GLN A 456 0.64 -10.80 -23.90
C GLN A 456 2.07 -11.33 -24.11
N GLY A 457 3.04 -10.42 -24.12
CA GLY A 457 4.46 -10.77 -24.24
C GLY A 457 5.06 -11.19 -22.91
N SER A 458 6.04 -12.10 -22.92
CA SER A 458 6.68 -12.62 -21.69
C SER A 458 7.73 -11.70 -21.07
N ASN A 459 8.08 -10.60 -21.73
CA ASN A 459 9.09 -9.67 -21.22
C ASN A 459 8.53 -8.85 -20.05
N ALA A 460 9.25 -8.85 -18.94
CA ALA A 460 8.88 -8.09 -17.76
C ALA A 460 10.13 -7.43 -17.17
N VAL A 461 9.94 -6.25 -16.60
CA VAL A 461 10.91 -5.58 -15.72
C VAL A 461 10.70 -6.05 -14.28
N ALA A 462 9.45 -6.26 -13.87
CA ALA A 462 9.12 -6.88 -12.60
C ALA A 462 7.77 -7.62 -12.64
N TRP A 463 7.61 -8.52 -11.67
CA TRP A 463 6.36 -9.20 -11.36
C TRP A 463 6.01 -8.91 -9.91
N LEU A 464 4.79 -8.46 -9.65
CA LEU A 464 4.28 -8.20 -8.31
C LEU A 464 3.00 -9.01 -8.11
N ILE A 465 2.70 -9.38 -6.87
CA ILE A 465 1.47 -10.04 -6.48
C ILE A 465 0.95 -9.37 -5.21
N ALA A 466 -0.31 -8.95 -5.24
CA ALA A 466 -0.95 -8.20 -4.16
C ALA A 466 -2.44 -7.97 -4.46
N ASP A 467 -3.26 -7.80 -3.43
CA ASP A 467 -4.63 -7.28 -3.55
C ASP A 467 -4.59 -5.79 -3.92
N VAL A 468 -4.57 -5.51 -5.23
CA VAL A 468 -4.37 -4.16 -5.77
C VAL A 468 -5.68 -3.40 -5.84
N ASP A 469 -6.82 -4.09 -5.91
CA ASP A 469 -8.13 -3.46 -6.01
C ASP A 469 -9.01 -3.53 -4.75
N GLY A 470 -8.57 -4.26 -3.72
CA GLY A 470 -9.21 -4.40 -2.43
C GLY A 470 -10.37 -5.39 -2.39
N ASP A 471 -10.46 -6.31 -3.36
CA ASP A 471 -11.52 -7.31 -3.41
C ASP A 471 -11.25 -8.57 -2.55
N GLY A 472 -10.07 -8.62 -1.92
CA GLY A 472 -9.61 -9.74 -1.11
C GLY A 472 -8.94 -10.86 -1.90
N ARG A 473 -8.67 -10.66 -3.20
CA ARG A 473 -7.90 -11.58 -4.04
C ARG A 473 -6.63 -10.89 -4.50
N ASP A 474 -5.57 -11.67 -4.66
CA ASP A 474 -4.32 -11.14 -5.19
C ASP A 474 -4.35 -11.00 -6.72
N GLU A 475 -4.01 -9.81 -7.21
CA GLU A 475 -3.67 -9.57 -8.61
C GLU A 475 -2.21 -9.90 -8.89
N LEU A 476 -1.95 -10.54 -10.03
CA LEU A 476 -0.60 -10.57 -10.59
C LEU A 476 -0.38 -9.34 -11.48
N VAL A 477 0.66 -8.57 -11.21
CA VAL A 477 1.04 -7.40 -12.03
C VAL A 477 2.37 -7.62 -12.73
N GLN A 478 2.36 -7.47 -14.05
CA GLN A 478 3.55 -7.42 -14.90
C GLN A 478 3.86 -5.97 -15.26
N SER A 479 5.04 -5.50 -14.88
CA SER A 479 5.59 -4.25 -15.41
C SER A 479 6.55 -4.55 -16.56
N PHE A 480 6.55 -3.73 -17.62
CA PHE A 480 7.38 -3.99 -18.79
C PHE A 480 7.90 -2.71 -19.47
N GLN A 481 9.01 -2.82 -20.18
CA GLN A 481 9.51 -1.73 -21.03
C GLN A 481 8.72 -1.70 -22.34
N ASN A 482 8.11 -0.56 -22.66
CA ASN A 482 7.64 -0.28 -23.99
C ASN A 482 8.81 0.22 -24.86
N THR A 483 9.33 -0.66 -25.71
CA THR A 483 10.50 -0.36 -26.55
C THR A 483 10.24 0.70 -27.61
N ALA A 484 8.98 1.02 -27.92
CA ALA A 484 8.64 2.07 -28.88
C ALA A 484 8.78 3.48 -28.31
N THR A 485 8.56 3.64 -26.99
CA THR A 485 8.57 4.95 -26.31
C THR A 485 9.63 5.07 -25.22
N ASP A 486 10.37 3.99 -24.92
CA ASP A 486 11.19 3.84 -23.71
C ASP A 486 10.39 4.09 -22.42
N GLY A 487 9.07 3.90 -22.49
CA GLY A 487 8.13 4.07 -21.38
C GLY A 487 7.92 2.78 -20.58
N LEU A 488 7.23 2.92 -19.45
CA LEU A 488 6.79 1.83 -18.60
C LEU A 488 5.35 1.44 -18.95
N GLY A 489 5.14 0.17 -19.26
CA GLY A 489 3.81 -0.43 -19.38
C GLY A 489 3.49 -1.31 -18.18
N PHE A 490 2.19 -1.56 -18.00
CA PHE A 490 1.67 -2.48 -17.00
C PHE A 490 0.62 -3.41 -17.60
N ILE A 491 0.56 -4.61 -17.06
CA ILE A 491 -0.53 -5.55 -17.29
C ILE A 491 -0.92 -6.08 -15.92
N LEU A 492 -2.19 -5.93 -15.56
CA LEU A 492 -2.77 -6.46 -14.34
C LEU A 492 -3.62 -7.66 -14.73
N TYR A 493 -3.33 -8.81 -14.12
CA TYR A 493 -4.00 -10.07 -14.35
C TYR A 493 -4.89 -10.40 -13.16
N ARG A 494 -6.16 -10.71 -13.43
CA ARG A 494 -7.13 -11.17 -12.43
C ARG A 494 -7.56 -12.58 -12.70
N TRP A 495 -8.01 -13.25 -11.64
CA TRP A 495 -8.66 -14.54 -11.77
C TRP A 495 -10.12 -14.41 -12.21
N ASN A 496 -10.44 -14.96 -13.37
CA ASN A 496 -11.82 -15.13 -13.83
C ASN A 496 -12.00 -16.54 -14.40
N GLY A 497 -11.78 -17.56 -13.54
CA GLY A 497 -11.63 -18.96 -13.96
C GLY A 497 -10.25 -19.30 -14.55
N GLY A 498 -9.28 -18.41 -14.33
CA GLY A 498 -7.91 -18.44 -14.84
C GLY A 498 -7.33 -17.02 -14.83
N LEU A 499 -6.00 -16.89 -14.81
CA LEU A 499 -5.34 -15.57 -14.85
C LEU A 499 -5.48 -14.95 -16.24
N GLN A 500 -6.23 -13.85 -16.34
CA GLN A 500 -6.50 -13.13 -17.58
C GLN A 500 -6.15 -11.65 -17.45
N PRO A 501 -5.73 -10.96 -18.52
CA PRO A 501 -5.46 -9.52 -18.47
C PRO A 501 -6.79 -8.79 -18.18
N ALA A 502 -6.89 -8.18 -17.01
CA ALA A 502 -8.03 -7.36 -16.64
C ALA A 502 -7.83 -5.90 -17.07
N TRP A 503 -6.57 -5.44 -17.05
CA TRP A 503 -6.21 -4.11 -17.51
C TRP A 503 -4.80 -4.08 -18.08
N THR A 504 -4.58 -3.23 -19.08
CA THR A 504 -3.26 -3.01 -19.68
C THR A 504 -3.05 -1.55 -20.05
N THR A 505 -1.83 -1.06 -19.82
CA THR A 505 -1.33 0.14 -20.46
C THR A 505 0.04 -0.13 -21.07
N ARG A 506 0.29 0.45 -22.25
CA ARG A 506 1.63 0.47 -22.86
C ARG A 506 2.47 1.65 -22.41
N ASP A 507 1.87 2.61 -21.71
CA ASP A 507 2.56 3.79 -21.22
C ASP A 507 1.84 4.34 -19.98
N SER A 508 2.51 4.29 -18.84
CA SER A 508 2.06 4.91 -17.59
C SER A 508 2.47 6.38 -17.48
N GLY A 509 3.16 6.92 -18.49
CA GLY A 509 3.81 8.23 -18.45
C GLY A 509 5.10 8.24 -17.62
N GLN A 510 5.61 7.07 -17.24
CA GLN A 510 6.80 6.90 -16.40
C GLN A 510 7.89 6.12 -17.13
N GLY A 511 9.13 6.26 -16.67
CA GLY A 511 10.25 5.47 -17.13
C GLY A 511 10.22 4.06 -16.53
N TRP A 512 10.65 3.06 -17.29
CA TRP A 512 10.60 1.65 -16.86
C TRP A 512 11.73 1.25 -15.91
N ARG A 513 12.82 2.01 -15.85
CA ARG A 513 13.96 1.70 -14.99
C ARG A 513 13.55 1.84 -13.54
N ALA A 514 13.86 0.83 -12.74
CA ALA A 514 13.65 0.83 -11.30
C ALA A 514 14.88 0.25 -10.62
N VAL A 515 15.22 0.77 -9.45
CA VAL A 515 16.19 0.15 -8.53
C VAL A 515 15.49 -0.85 -7.60
N SER A 516 14.18 -0.70 -7.38
CA SER A 516 13.37 -1.65 -6.62
C SER A 516 11.89 -1.49 -6.95
N TRP A 517 11.18 -2.62 -6.88
CA TRP A 517 9.71 -2.70 -6.92
C TRP A 517 9.21 -3.31 -5.61
N LYS A 518 8.11 -2.76 -5.09
CA LYS A 518 7.38 -3.24 -3.91
C LYS A 518 5.87 -3.11 -4.13
N SER A 519 5.11 -3.84 -3.34
CA SER A 519 3.67 -3.64 -3.15
C SER A 519 3.38 -3.61 -1.66
N ALA A 520 2.53 -2.68 -1.23
CA ALA A 520 2.06 -2.57 0.14
C ALA A 520 0.92 -1.54 0.22
N ASP A 521 0.05 -1.64 1.23
CA ASP A 521 -0.98 -0.63 1.53
C ASP A 521 -0.32 0.57 2.21
N VAL A 522 0.07 1.57 1.42
CA VAL A 522 0.83 2.71 1.96
C VAL A 522 -0.08 3.84 2.44
N ASP A 523 -1.33 3.87 1.99
CA ASP A 523 -2.29 4.91 2.36
C ASP A 523 -3.33 4.48 3.40
N GLY A 524 -3.36 3.19 3.74
CA GLY A 524 -4.19 2.57 4.77
C GLY A 524 -5.62 2.32 4.32
N ASP A 525 -5.89 2.25 3.01
CA ASP A 525 -7.23 2.02 2.47
C ASP A 525 -7.60 0.53 2.35
N GLY A 526 -6.67 -0.36 2.68
CA GLY A 526 -6.82 -1.82 2.56
C GLY A 526 -6.50 -2.37 1.17
N ARG A 527 -6.03 -1.54 0.23
CA ARG A 527 -5.54 -1.93 -1.09
C ARG A 527 -4.04 -1.75 -1.12
N GLN A 528 -3.35 -2.61 -1.86
CA GLN A 528 -1.91 -2.50 -1.98
C GLN A 528 -1.53 -1.69 -3.22
N GLU A 529 -0.81 -0.59 -3.00
CA GLU A 529 -0.19 0.18 -4.06
C GLU A 529 1.04 -0.53 -4.63
N LEU A 530 1.40 -0.18 -5.87
CA LEU A 530 2.69 -0.54 -6.45
C LEU A 530 3.68 0.60 -6.27
N ILE A 531 4.86 0.29 -5.77
CA ILE A 531 5.90 1.28 -5.45
C ILE A 531 7.10 1.04 -6.36
N GLN A 532 7.47 2.06 -7.12
CA GLN A 532 8.66 2.09 -7.95
C GLN A 532 9.70 3.03 -7.34
N ALA A 533 10.81 2.48 -6.87
CA ALA A 533 12.02 3.25 -6.58
C ALA A 533 12.89 3.29 -7.83
N TRP A 534 13.39 4.46 -8.21
CA TRP A 534 14.17 4.64 -9.45
C TRP A 534 15.32 5.63 -9.28
N ASP A 535 16.35 5.48 -10.13
CA ASP A 535 17.51 6.38 -10.14
C ASP A 535 17.26 7.59 -11.03
N ASN A 536 17.47 8.77 -10.46
CA ASN A 536 17.45 10.06 -11.15
C ASN A 536 18.84 10.71 -11.06
N ASN A 537 19.78 10.21 -11.85
CA ASN A 537 21.16 10.70 -11.88
C ASN A 537 21.83 10.67 -10.49
N GLY A 538 21.68 9.56 -9.77
CA GLY A 538 22.22 9.37 -8.43
C GLY A 538 21.28 9.79 -7.30
N THR A 539 20.21 10.54 -7.58
CA THR A 539 19.16 10.85 -6.60
C THR A 539 18.02 9.84 -6.69
N LEU A 540 17.42 9.48 -5.55
CA LEU A 540 16.29 8.58 -5.51
C LEU A 540 15.02 9.31 -5.95
N GLY A 541 14.35 8.74 -6.95
CA GLY A 541 12.96 9.02 -7.27
C GLY A 541 12.03 7.91 -6.76
N LEU A 542 10.81 8.28 -6.37
CA LEU A 542 9.75 7.36 -5.97
C LEU A 542 8.49 7.65 -6.79
N THR A 543 7.83 6.59 -7.24
CA THR A 543 6.50 6.65 -7.87
C THR A 543 5.60 5.61 -7.22
N VAL A 544 4.37 6.00 -6.88
CA VAL A 544 3.35 5.11 -6.31
C VAL A 544 2.19 5.03 -7.28
N TYR A 545 1.74 3.82 -7.57
CA TYR A 545 0.62 3.54 -8.44
C TYR A 545 -0.53 2.93 -7.63
N ARG A 546 -1.72 3.52 -7.73
CA ARG A 546 -2.93 3.08 -7.04
C ARG A 546 -4.00 2.69 -8.04
N TRP A 547 -4.77 1.65 -7.71
CA TRP A 547 -5.96 1.28 -8.47
C TRP A 547 -7.14 2.19 -8.11
N ASN A 548 -7.70 2.88 -9.10
CA ASN A 548 -8.82 3.78 -8.88
C ASN A 548 -10.21 3.13 -9.12
N GLY A 549 -10.27 1.79 -9.18
CA GLY A 549 -11.48 1.04 -9.57
C GLY A 549 -11.52 0.65 -11.05
N SER A 550 -10.76 1.31 -11.93
CA SER A 550 -10.78 1.04 -13.38
C SER A 550 -9.40 0.91 -14.03
N ARG A 551 -8.37 1.55 -13.46
CA ARG A 551 -7.00 1.54 -13.97
C ARG A 551 -5.99 1.83 -12.85
N LEU A 552 -4.75 1.40 -13.06
CA LEU A 552 -3.61 1.88 -12.25
C LEU A 552 -3.30 3.32 -12.64
N MET A 553 -3.30 4.20 -11.64
CA MET A 553 -3.01 5.62 -11.75
C MET A 553 -1.74 5.94 -10.97
N THR A 554 -0.94 6.88 -11.48
CA THR A 554 0.12 7.49 -10.66
C THR A 554 -0.55 8.30 -9.56
N GLN A 555 -0.53 7.78 -8.34
CA GLN A 555 -1.05 8.47 -7.16
C GLN A 555 -0.04 9.51 -6.66
N PHE A 556 1.25 9.15 -6.72
CA PHE A 556 2.32 10.03 -6.28
C PHE A 556 3.56 9.84 -7.13
N ARG A 557 4.30 10.93 -7.32
CA ARG A 557 5.64 10.91 -7.92
C ARG A 557 6.51 12.00 -7.33
N LYS A 558 7.69 11.62 -6.87
CA LYS A 558 8.75 12.54 -6.45
C LYS A 558 10.05 12.16 -7.12
N ALA A 559 10.53 13.05 -7.98
CA ALA A 559 11.76 12.82 -8.75
C ALA A 559 13.05 12.92 -7.93
N ASN A 560 12.98 13.58 -6.78
CA ASN A 560 14.11 13.74 -5.87
C ASN A 560 13.59 13.74 -4.44
N THR A 561 13.88 12.66 -3.71
CA THR A 561 13.54 12.54 -2.30
C THR A 561 14.48 13.31 -1.38
N GLY A 562 15.61 13.81 -1.90
CA GLY A 562 16.71 14.40 -1.14
C GLY A 562 17.84 13.42 -0.83
N TYR A 563 17.67 12.14 -1.17
CA TYR A 563 18.61 11.06 -0.85
C TYR A 563 19.12 10.36 -2.11
N GLY A 564 20.22 9.62 -1.97
CA GLY A 564 20.78 8.82 -3.05
C GLY A 564 19.94 7.60 -3.38
N SER A 565 19.93 7.19 -4.65
CA SER A 565 19.21 5.98 -5.12
C SER A 565 19.88 4.66 -4.72
N GLY A 566 21.15 4.71 -4.30
CA GLY A 566 21.90 3.54 -3.86
C GLY A 566 21.33 2.98 -2.56
N ALA A 567 20.94 1.71 -2.58
CA ALA A 567 20.42 1.00 -1.41
C ALA A 567 21.11 -0.35 -1.24
N VAL A 568 21.23 -0.79 0.00
CA VAL A 568 21.61 -2.16 0.34
C VAL A 568 20.39 -3.05 0.60
N GLY A 569 19.22 -2.46 0.85
CA GLY A 569 17.95 -3.15 1.03
C GLY A 569 16.76 -2.19 0.88
N TRP A 570 15.61 -2.74 0.50
CA TRP A 570 14.33 -2.05 0.36
C TRP A 570 13.24 -2.88 1.02
N PHE A 571 12.42 -2.25 1.87
CA PHE A 571 11.37 -2.92 2.65
C PHE A 571 10.09 -2.09 2.57
N ALA A 572 8.93 -2.75 2.57
CA ALA A 572 7.63 -2.10 2.54
C ALA A 572 6.66 -2.84 3.48
N ARG A 573 6.48 -2.31 4.70
CA ARG A 573 5.64 -2.90 5.76
C ARG A 573 5.28 -1.81 6.77
N ASP A 574 4.22 -2.00 7.54
CA ASP A 574 3.91 -1.12 8.67
C ASP A 574 4.98 -1.29 9.76
N LEU A 575 5.80 -0.26 9.99
CA LEU A 575 6.89 -0.29 10.97
C LEU A 575 6.49 0.37 12.28
N ASP A 576 5.47 1.24 12.27
CA ASP A 576 5.09 2.05 13.42
C ASP A 576 3.75 1.68 14.07
N GLY A 577 3.02 0.76 13.45
CA GLY A 577 1.77 0.16 13.90
C GLY A 577 0.55 1.06 13.68
N ASP A 578 0.60 1.99 12.73
CA ASP A 578 -0.53 2.88 12.40
C ASP A 578 -1.50 2.27 11.37
N GLY A 579 -1.20 1.08 10.84
CA GLY A 579 -1.97 0.40 9.81
C GLY A 579 -1.60 0.80 8.38
N ARG A 580 -0.52 1.57 8.18
CA ARG A 580 0.01 1.96 6.87
C ARG A 580 1.41 1.43 6.69
N ALA A 581 1.70 0.91 5.51
CA ALA A 581 3.03 0.47 5.19
C ALA A 581 3.96 1.65 4.90
N GLU A 582 5.16 1.60 5.48
CA GLU A 582 6.24 2.52 5.13
C GLU A 582 7.27 1.87 4.22
N LEU A 583 7.90 2.71 3.40
CA LEU A 583 9.01 2.30 2.57
C LEU A 583 10.32 2.64 3.30
N LEU A 584 11.15 1.63 3.52
CA LEU A 584 12.44 1.80 4.18
C LEU A 584 13.58 1.47 3.22
N GLN A 585 14.54 2.38 3.12
CA GLN A 585 15.78 2.21 2.36
C GLN A 585 16.95 1.99 3.32
N GLY A 586 17.59 0.83 3.26
CA GLY A 586 18.91 0.63 3.86
C GLY A 586 19.98 1.23 2.94
N TRP A 587 20.96 1.97 3.48
CA TRP A 587 22.03 2.57 2.68
C TRP A 587 23.40 2.44 3.35
N ASN A 588 24.44 2.46 2.52
CA ASN A 588 25.83 2.38 2.94
C ASN A 588 26.46 3.78 3.01
N ASN A 589 26.71 4.25 4.22
CA ASN A 589 27.42 5.50 4.51
C ASN A 589 28.88 5.21 4.88
N ASN A 590 29.74 5.04 3.87
CA ASN A 590 31.19 4.82 4.05
C ASN A 590 31.56 3.63 4.96
N GLY A 591 30.88 2.49 4.76
CA GLY A 591 31.12 1.27 5.53
C GLY A 591 30.20 1.10 6.73
N ALA A 592 29.26 2.03 6.92
CA ALA A 592 28.30 2.01 8.01
C ALA A 592 26.86 2.04 7.49
N LEU A 593 25.99 1.28 8.13
CA LEU A 593 24.57 1.18 7.79
C LEU A 593 23.81 2.40 8.32
N GLY A 594 22.93 2.94 7.48
CA GLY A 594 21.79 3.73 7.95
C GLY A 594 20.49 3.24 7.32
N PHE A 595 19.39 3.80 7.79
CA PHE A 595 18.09 3.69 7.15
C PHE A 595 17.53 5.07 6.84
N ILE A 596 16.79 5.15 5.74
CA ILE A 596 15.95 6.28 5.38
C ILE A 596 14.53 5.76 5.29
N HIS A 597 13.64 6.43 6.00
CA HIS A 597 12.24 6.06 6.08
C HIS A 597 11.39 7.04 5.30
N TYR A 598 10.56 6.48 4.44
CA TYR A 598 9.60 7.20 3.66
C TYR A 598 8.23 6.78 4.14
N ARG A 599 7.43 7.75 4.58
CA ARG A 599 6.02 7.54 4.91
C ARG A 599 5.14 8.20 3.88
N TYR A 600 4.09 7.51 3.47
CA TYR A 600 3.07 8.08 2.63
C TYR A 600 2.10 8.88 3.50
N GLY A 601 2.08 10.20 3.29
CA GLY A 601 1.29 11.10 4.11
C GLY A 601 1.95 12.46 4.29
N PRO A 602 1.68 13.13 5.42
CA PRO A 602 2.26 14.42 5.79
C PRO A 602 3.71 14.75 5.51
#